data_AF-A0A0F9AFW3-F1
#
_entry.id   AF-A0A0F9AFW3-F1
#
_cell.length_a   1.000
_cell.length_b   1.000
_cell.length_c   1.000
_cell.angle_alpha   90.00
_cell.angle_beta   90.00
_cell.angle_gamma   90.00
#
_symmetry.space_group_name_H-M   'P 1'
#
loop_
_entity.id
_entity.type
_entity.pdbx_description
1 polymer ?
#
loop_
_entity_poly.entity_id
_entity_poly.type
_entity_poly.pdbx_seq_one_letter_code
_entity_poly.pdbx_strand_id
1 'polypeptide(L)'
;WQELFFEGRYSETDLSDNPDFVQLAAVFGIPGQAITHANQVDDAITALVNSTGPYIVHACIDDKENVWPLVPPGAANDEMMTESAK
;
A
#
# COMPACT_ATOMS: atom_id res chain seq x y z
N TRP A 1 -7.89 -10.72 1.88
CA TRP A 1 -7.89 -12.13 2.39
C TRP A 1 -8.87 -12.37 3.54
N GLN A 2 -8.66 -11.76 4.73
CA GLN A 2 -9.60 -11.89 5.87
C GLN A 2 -11.01 -11.40 5.49
N GLU A 3 -11.08 -10.33 4.70
CA GLU A 3 -12.31 -9.85 4.07
C GLU A 3 -13.01 -10.92 3.22
N LEU A 4 -12.27 -11.62 2.34
CA LEU A 4 -12.83 -12.52 1.34
C LEU A 4 -13.25 -13.89 1.90
N PHE A 5 -12.53 -14.42 2.88
CA PHE A 5 -12.70 -15.82 3.33
C PHE A 5 -13.01 -15.98 4.82
N PHE A 6 -13.05 -14.87 5.57
CA PHE A 6 -13.29 -14.87 7.02
C PHE A 6 -14.30 -13.80 7.45
N GLU A 7 -15.27 -13.49 6.59
CA GLU A 7 -16.40 -12.59 6.90
C GLU A 7 -15.96 -11.18 7.35
N GLY A 8 -14.81 -10.68 6.88
CA GLY A 8 -14.30 -9.38 7.32
C GLY A 8 -13.85 -9.36 8.79
N ARG A 9 -13.58 -10.52 9.39
CA ARG A 9 -13.04 -10.60 10.74
C ARG A 9 -11.54 -10.30 10.72
N TYR A 10 -11.25 -9.01 10.81
CA TYR A 10 -9.88 -8.51 10.87
C TYR A 10 -9.24 -8.86 12.21
N SER A 11 -8.08 -9.52 12.18
CA SER A 11 -7.31 -9.88 13.38
C SER A 11 -5.84 -9.56 13.13
N GLU A 12 -5.29 -8.66 13.95
CA GLU A 12 -3.88 -8.22 13.90
C GLU A 12 -3.47 -7.67 12.52
N THR A 13 -4.38 -6.96 11.86
CA THR A 13 -4.20 -6.38 10.52
C THR A 13 -4.48 -4.88 10.45
N ASP A 14 -4.93 -4.27 11.56
CA ASP A 14 -5.03 -2.81 11.70
C ASP A 14 -3.64 -2.24 11.96
N LEU A 15 -3.19 -1.35 11.06
CA LEU A 15 -1.90 -0.67 11.12
C LEU A 15 -2.06 0.85 11.30
N SER A 16 -3.22 1.29 11.80
CA SER A 16 -3.55 2.71 12.02
C SER A 16 -2.68 3.39 13.08
N ASP A 17 -1.96 2.61 13.90
CA ASP A 17 -1.03 3.08 14.92
C ASP A 17 0.43 3.21 14.42
N ASN A 18 0.66 3.04 13.13
CA ASN A 18 1.97 3.26 12.52
C ASN A 18 2.50 4.68 12.80
N PRO A 19 3.83 4.83 12.99
CA PRO A 19 4.44 6.13 13.18
C PRO A 19 4.41 6.94 11.87
N ASP A 20 4.64 8.24 11.99
CA ASP A 20 4.95 9.07 10.83
C ASP A 20 6.34 8.68 10.29
N PHE A 21 6.35 7.89 9.22
CA PHE A 21 7.57 7.41 8.58
C PHE A 21 8.44 8.53 8.00
N VAL A 22 7.84 9.65 7.57
CA VAL A 22 8.59 10.79 7.03
C VAL A 22 9.32 11.51 8.17
N GLN A 23 8.65 11.73 9.30
CA GLN A 23 9.29 12.29 10.49
C GLN A 23 10.37 11.37 11.05
N LEU A 24 10.13 10.05 11.07
CA LEU A 24 11.11 9.08 11.51
C LEU A 24 12.37 9.12 10.63
N ALA A 25 12.20 9.15 9.30
CA ALA A 25 13.31 9.26 8.35
C ALA A 25 14.10 10.57 8.52
N ALA A 26 13.40 11.68 8.81
CA ALA A 26 14.03 12.98 9.03
C ALA A 26 15.02 12.99 10.20
N VAL A 27 14.78 12.21 11.27
CA VAL A 27 15.72 12.05 12.40
C VAL A 27 17.06 11.44 11.96
N PHE A 28 17.05 10.64 10.90
CA PHE A 28 18.26 10.06 10.29
C PHE A 28 18.86 10.93 9.18
N GLY A 29 18.33 12.15 8.98
CA GLY A 29 18.76 13.04 7.90
C GLY A 29 18.30 12.60 6.52
N ILE A 30 17.29 11.72 6.44
CA ILE A 30 16.73 11.24 5.17
C ILE A 30 15.53 12.12 4.82
N PRO A 31 15.58 12.88 3.71
CA PRO A 31 14.42 13.63 3.23
C PRO A 31 13.31 12.70 2.76
N GLY A 32 12.07 13.18 2.84
CA GLY A 32 10.94 12.42 2.32
C GLY A 32 9.65 13.22 2.31
N GLN A 33 8.62 12.60 1.74
CA GLN A 33 7.28 13.16 1.68
C GLN A 33 6.23 12.07 1.75
N ALA A 34 5.03 12.44 2.21
CA ALA A 34 3.85 11.58 2.17
C ALA A 34 2.91 12.03 1.05
N ILE A 35 2.30 11.08 0.34
CA ILE A 35 1.28 11.34 -0.66
C ILE A 35 -0.01 10.60 -0.30
N THR A 36 -1.14 11.26 -0.53
CA THR A 36 -2.48 10.77 -0.18
C THR A 36 -3.45 10.77 -1.35
N HIS A 37 -3.03 11.30 -2.51
CA HIS A 37 -3.84 11.42 -3.70
C HIS A 37 -3.08 10.97 -4.94
N ALA A 38 -3.78 10.35 -5.89
CA ALA A 38 -3.18 9.81 -7.11
C ALA A 38 -2.48 10.88 -7.99
N ASN A 39 -2.98 12.12 -7.98
CA ASN A 39 -2.37 13.21 -8.74
C ASN A 39 -1.01 13.69 -8.18
N GLN A 40 -0.59 13.20 -7.01
CA GLN A 40 0.72 13.51 -6.42
C GLN A 40 1.80 12.49 -6.81
N VAL A 41 1.42 11.37 -7.43
CA VAL A 41 2.32 10.24 -7.71
C VAL A 41 3.45 10.66 -8.63
N ASP A 42 3.15 11.31 -9.75
CA ASP A 42 4.17 11.68 -10.75
C ASP A 42 5.21 12.64 -10.16
N ASP A 43 4.77 13.64 -9.41
CA ASP A 43 5.64 14.59 -8.73
C ASP A 43 6.50 13.90 -7.65
N ALA A 44 5.90 12.97 -6.90
CA ALA A 44 6.59 12.26 -5.83
C ALA A 44 7.67 11.29 -6.36
N ILE A 45 7.37 10.57 -7.43
CA ILE A 45 8.34 9.73 -8.13
C ILE A 45 9.45 10.59 -8.73
N THR A 46 9.11 11.73 -9.32
CA THR A 46 10.11 12.67 -9.86
C THR A 46 11.06 13.17 -8.77
N ALA A 47 10.54 13.54 -7.59
CA ALA A 47 11.36 13.97 -6.46
C ALA A 47 12.23 12.82 -5.92
N LEU A 48 11.68 11.61 -5.79
CA LEU A 48 12.39 10.42 -5.31
C LEU A 48 13.58 10.09 -6.22
N VAL A 49 13.35 9.98 -7.53
CA VAL A 49 14.36 9.58 -8.52
C VAL A 49 15.44 10.65 -8.71
N ASN A 50 15.11 11.93 -8.60
CA ASN A 50 16.07 13.03 -8.73
C ASN A 50 16.76 13.40 -7.40
N SER A 51 16.40 12.76 -6.29
CA SER A 51 17.04 13.02 -5.00
C SER A 51 18.50 12.54 -5.01
N THR A 52 19.37 13.32 -4.36
CA THR A 52 20.74 12.88 -4.13
C THR A 52 20.80 12.12 -2.80
N GLY A 53 21.11 10.84 -2.84
CA GLY A 53 21.20 9.99 -1.65
C GLY A 53 19.86 9.34 -1.28
N PRO A 54 19.66 8.93 -0.01
CA PRO A 54 18.44 8.28 0.42
C PRO A 54 17.25 9.25 0.42
N TYR A 55 16.08 8.76 0.04
CA TYR A 55 14.83 9.51 0.06
C TYR A 55 13.66 8.54 0.28
N ILE A 56 12.64 8.96 1.04
CA ILE A 56 11.45 8.14 1.30
C ILE A 56 10.18 8.80 0.74
N VAL A 57 9.34 8.00 0.10
CA VAL A 57 7.96 8.37 -0.23
C VAL A 57 7.03 7.45 0.54
N HIS A 58 6.22 8.02 1.43
CA HIS A 58 5.15 7.30 2.10
C HIS A 58 3.86 7.47 1.29
N ALA A 59 3.48 6.45 0.52
CA ALA A 59 2.27 6.49 -0.29
C ALA A 59 1.09 5.85 0.46
N CYS A 60 0.09 6.65 0.80
CA CYS A 60 -1.15 6.15 1.39
C CYS A 60 -2.01 5.50 0.30
N ILE A 61 -2.42 4.26 0.54
CA ILE A 61 -3.32 3.49 -0.32
C ILE A 61 -4.55 3.07 0.50
N ASP A 62 -5.63 2.69 -0.18
CA ASP A 62 -6.81 2.11 0.46
C ASP A 62 -6.47 0.70 0.96
N ASP A 63 -6.75 0.44 2.24
CA ASP A 63 -6.47 -0.82 2.93
C ASP A 63 -7.41 -1.97 2.51
N LYS A 64 -8.47 -1.66 1.78
CA LYS A 64 -9.46 -2.61 1.23
C LYS A 64 -9.15 -3.07 -0.19
N GLU A 65 -8.15 -2.47 -0.83
CA GLU A 65 -7.74 -2.87 -2.17
C GLU A 65 -7.05 -4.25 -2.11
N ASN A 66 -7.67 -5.23 -2.77
CA ASN A 66 -7.17 -6.60 -2.81
C ASN A 66 -6.32 -6.83 -4.08
N VAL A 67 -5.40 -7.81 -4.03
CA VAL A 67 -4.59 -8.19 -5.18
C VAL A 67 -5.37 -9.17 -6.06
N TRP A 68 -5.51 -8.83 -7.34
CA TRP A 68 -6.20 -9.64 -8.35
C TRP A 68 -5.28 -9.95 -9.54
N PRO A 69 -5.52 -11.05 -10.30
CA PRO A 69 -6.46 -12.13 -9.98
C PRO A 69 -5.98 -12.97 -8.80
N LEU A 70 -6.92 -13.65 -8.14
CA LEU A 70 -6.64 -14.48 -6.97
C LEU A 70 -7.26 -15.87 -7.14
N VAL A 71 -6.48 -16.93 -6.90
CA VAL A 71 -6.99 -18.30 -6.82
C VAL A 71 -7.39 -18.59 -5.37
N PRO A 72 -8.67 -18.92 -5.08
CA PRO A 72 -9.12 -19.24 -3.73
C PRO A 72 -8.45 -20.49 -3.14
N PRO A 73 -8.41 -20.63 -1.80
CA PRO A 73 -7.96 -21.86 -1.15
C PRO A 73 -8.69 -23.10 -1.70
N GLY A 74 -7.94 -24.07 -2.19
CA GLY A 74 -8.48 -25.34 -2.67
C GLY A 74 -9.04 -25.32 -4.09
N ALA A 75 -8.96 -24.19 -4.81
CA ALA A 75 -9.36 -24.09 -6.21
C ALA A 75 -8.18 -24.32 -7.17
N ALA A 76 -8.48 -24.67 -8.42
CA ALA A 76 -7.49 -24.78 -9.50
C ALA A 76 -7.19 -23.41 -10.14
N ASN A 77 -6.09 -23.31 -10.89
CA ASN A 77 -5.64 -22.03 -11.47
C ASN A 77 -6.63 -21.45 -12.49
N ASP A 78 -7.39 -22.29 -13.19
CA ASP A 78 -8.43 -21.88 -14.13
C ASP A 78 -9.72 -21.41 -13.45
N GLU A 79 -9.85 -21.61 -12.14
CA GLU A 79 -10.96 -21.13 -11.29
C GLU A 79 -10.61 -19.80 -10.59
N MET A 80 -9.65 -19.04 -11.12
CA MET A 80 -9.25 -17.76 -10.56
C MET A 80 -10.40 -16.74 -10.50
N MET A 81 -10.46 -15.98 -9.40
CA MET A 81 -11.35 -14.84 -9.26
C MET A 81 -10.68 -13.59 -9.83
N THR A 82 -11.45 -12.80 -10.58
CA THR A 82 -11.07 -11.44 -11.01
C THR A 82 -11.83 -10.41 -10.19
N GLU A 83 -11.30 -9.19 -10.14
CA GLU A 83 -12.04 -8.06 -9.60
C GLU A 83 -13.38 -7.92 -10.36
N SER A 84 -14.49 -7.82 -9.62
CA SER A 84 -15.77 -7.46 -10.25
C SER A 84 -15.70 -5.99 -10.65
N ALA A 85 -16.04 -5.65 -11.88
CA ALA A 85 -16.01 -4.25 -12.34
C ALA A 85 -16.79 -3.36 -11.36
N LYS A 86 -16.12 -2.33 -10.81
CA LYS A 86 -16.74 -1.27 -10.00
C LYS A 86 -17.85 -0.55 -10.79
#